data_AF-A0AA44R9U7-F1
#
_entry.id   AF-A0AA44R9U7-F1
#
_cell.length_a   1.000
_cell.length_b   1.000
_cell.length_c   1.000
_cell.angle_alpha   90.00
_cell.angle_beta   90.00
_cell.angle_gamma   90.00
#
_symmetry.space_group_name_H-M   'P 1'
#
loop_
_entity.id
_entity.type
_entity.pdbx_description
1 polymer ?
#
loop_
_entity_poly.entity_id
_entity_poly.type
_entity_poly.pdbx_seq_one_letter_code
_entity_poly.pdbx_strand_id
1 'polypeptide(L)' 'MDIKTLNDTIEKRKEELIQLVIKYGFSHKKVIHVSQELDLLIYQLMRKSKRGIASILEKKHAKQKIQ' A
#
# COMPACT_ATOMS: atom_id res chain seq x y z
N MET A 1 -4.42 11.59 0.94
CA MET A 1 -5.16 10.41 0.45
C MET A 1 -5.60 9.55 1.63
N ASP A 2 -6.89 9.28 1.70
CA ASP A 2 -7.53 8.31 2.58
C ASP A 2 -7.18 6.87 2.16
N ILE A 3 -7.54 5.89 2.98
CA ILE A 3 -7.21 4.48 2.70
C ILE A 3 -7.99 3.96 1.48
N LYS A 4 -9.23 4.42 1.27
CA LYS A 4 -10.07 3.96 0.16
C LYS A 4 -9.48 4.41 -1.18
N THR A 5 -9.20 5.70 -1.36
CA THR A 5 -8.59 6.20 -2.60
C THR A 5 -7.20 5.59 -2.84
N LEU A 6 -6.45 5.29 -1.77
CA LEU A 6 -5.16 4.62 -1.89
C LEU A 6 -5.30 3.18 -2.41
N ASN A 7 -6.27 2.42 -1.90
CA ASN A 7 -6.58 1.08 -2.40
C ASN A 7 -7.04 1.12 -3.87
N ASP A 8 -7.94 2.05 -4.21
CA ASP A 8 -8.43 2.20 -5.59
C ASP A 8 -7.27 2.53 -6.55
N THR A 9 -6.33 3.36 -6.11
CA THR A 9 -5.11 3.70 -6.88
C THR A 9 -4.20 2.48 -7.05
N ILE A 10 -4.03 1.66 -6.01
CA ILE A 10 -3.24 0.43 -6.06
C ILE A 10 -3.83 -0.55 -7.08
N GLU A 11 -5.15 -0.77 -7.07
CA GLU A 11 -5.77 -1.69 -8.02
C GLU A 11 -5.67 -1.21 -9.46
N LYS A 12 -5.91 0.07 -9.72
CA LYS A 12 -5.72 0.64 -11.06
C LYS A 12 -4.28 0.47 -11.55
N ARG A 13 -3.28 0.68 -10.67
CA ARG A 13 -1.86 0.52 -11.04
C ARG A 13 -1.46 -0.95 -11.22
N LYS A 14 -2.09 -1.91 -10.53
CA LYS A 14 -1.90 -3.34 -10.79
C LYS A 14 -2.39 -3.73 -12.19
N GLU A 15 -3.59 -3.28 -12.57
CA GLU A 15 -4.12 -3.53 -13.92
C GLU A 15 -3.21 -2.95 -15.01
N GLU A 16 -2.74 -1.71 -14.82
CA GLU A 16 -1.77 -1.08 -15.72
C GLU A 16 -0.48 -1.89 -15.82
N LEU A 17 0.08 -2.34 -14.69
CA LEU A 17 1.30 -3.14 -14.66
C LEU A 17 1.13 -4.45 -15.43
N ILE A 18 0.00 -5.15 -15.26
CA ILE A 18 -0.31 -6.39 -15.99
C ILE A 18 -0.33 -6.12 -17.51
N GLN A 19 -1.01 -5.06 -17.94
CA GLN A 19 -1.07 -4.70 -19.36
C GLN A 19 0.32 -4.36 -19.92
N LEU A 20 1.15 -3.66 -19.16
CA LEU A 20 2.51 -3.31 -19.57
C LEU A 20 3.43 -4.54 -19.63
N VAL A 21 3.29 -5.48 -18.69
CA VAL A 21 4.03 -6.75 -18.70
C VAL A 21 3.65 -7.58 -19.93
N ILE A 22 2.36 -7.69 -20.24
CA ILE A 22 1.89 -8.41 -21.44
C ILE A 22 2.45 -7.76 -22.71
N LYS A 23 2.47 -6.42 -22.77
CA LYS A 23 2.89 -5.67 -23.96
C LYS A 23 4.40 -5.65 -24.17
N TYR A 24 5.19 -5.53 -23.12
CA TYR A 24 6.63 -5.23 -23.21
C TYR A 24 7.53 -6.24 -22.52
N GLY A 25 6.99 -7.10 -21.65
CA GLY A 25 7.75 -8.02 -20.81
C GLY A 25 8.30 -7.38 -19.53
N PHE A 26 8.69 -8.22 -18.57
CA PHE A 26 9.11 -7.81 -17.23
C PHE A 26 10.35 -6.91 -17.19
N SER A 27 11.29 -7.12 -18.11
CA SER A 27 12.57 -6.39 -18.12
C SER A 27 12.47 -4.99 -18.74
N HIS A 28 11.30 -4.60 -19.25
CA HIS A 28 11.12 -3.30 -19.86
C HIS A 28 11.19 -2.18 -18.80
N LYS A 29 11.98 -1.14 -19.05
CA LYS A 29 12.18 -0.03 -18.08
C LYS A 29 10.88 0.57 -17.54
N LYS A 30 9.87 0.71 -18.40
CA LYS A 30 8.54 1.20 -18.00
C LYS A 30 7.82 0.27 -17.02
N VAL A 31 7.92 -1.05 -17.23
CA VAL A 31 7.31 -2.06 -16.35
C VAL A 31 8.00 -2.01 -14.98
N ILE A 32 9.32 -1.93 -14.97
CA ILE A 32 10.12 -1.80 -13.74
C ILE A 32 9.70 -0.54 -12.97
N HIS A 33 9.59 0.61 -13.65
CA HIS A 33 9.22 1.86 -13.01
C HIS A 33 7.82 1.81 -12.40
N VAL A 34 6.83 1.30 -13.14
CA VAL A 34 5.45 1.16 -12.63
C VAL A 34 5.39 0.16 -11.46
N SER A 35 6.16 -0.92 -11.50
CA SER A 35 6.28 -1.86 -10.37
C SER A 35 6.80 -1.16 -9.10
N GLN A 36 7.86 -0.35 -9.23
CA GLN A 36 8.42 0.39 -8.11
C GLN A 36 7.44 1.42 -7.53
N GLU A 37 6.69 2.12 -8.39
CA GLU A 37 5.64 3.03 -7.94
C GLU A 37 4.53 2.28 -7.19
N LEU A 38 4.12 1.10 -7.68
CA LEU A 38 3.14 0.26 -7.00
C LEU A 38 3.63 -0.22 -5.63
N ASP A 39 4.89 -0.62 -5.51
CA ASP A 39 5.51 -1.01 -4.23
C ASP A 39 5.48 0.14 -3.22
N LEU A 40 5.77 1.37 -3.65
CA LEU A 40 5.69 2.55 -2.79
C LEU A 40 4.27 2.81 -2.28
N LEU A 41 3.25 2.64 -3.12
CA LEU A 41 1.84 2.79 -2.72
C LEU A 41 1.43 1.72 -1.70
N ILE A 42 1.83 0.46 -1.92
CA ILE A 42 1.61 -0.62 -0.95
C ILE A 42 2.29 -0.31 0.38
N TYR A 43 3.55 0.17 0.35
CA TYR A 43 4.26 0.55 1.56
C TYR A 43 3.58 1.72 2.29
N GLN A 44 3.05 2.70 1.57
CA GLN A 44 2.25 3.79 2.15
C GLN A 44 0.96 3.27 2.81
N LEU A 45 0.27 2.32 2.18
CA LEU A 45 -0.92 1.67 2.73
C LEU A 45 -0.58 0.93 4.03
N MET A 46 0.49 0.13 4.01
CA MET A 46 0.98 -0.60 5.18
C MET A 46 1.32 0.37 6.33
N ARG A 47 1.99 1.49 6.06
CA ARG A 47 2.28 2.51 7.10
C ARG A 47 1.02 3.17 7.67
N LYS A 48 0.00 3.40 6.84
CA LYS A 48 -1.28 3.95 7.29
C LYS A 48 -2.07 2.93 8.12
N SER A 49 -2.04 1.66 7.73
CA SER A 49 -2.67 0.56 8.47
C SER A 49 -1.95 0.26 9.80
N LYS A 50 -0.60 0.20 9.79
CA LYS A 50 0.22 0.01 11.01
C LYS A 50 0.04 1.12 12.05
N ARG A 51 -0.15 2.38 11.62
CA ARG A 51 -0.51 3.48 12.54
C ARG A 51 -1.87 3.24 13.22
N GLY A 52 -2.81 2.60 12.53
CA GLY A 52 -4.07 2.12 13.13
C GLY A 52 -3.81 1.08 14.23
N ILE A 53 -3.00 0.05 13.94
CA ILE A 53 -2.69 -1.03 14.90
C ILE A 53 -1.89 -0.51 16.11
N ALA A 54 -0.90 0.37 15.92
CA ALA A 54 -0.14 0.98 17.00
C ALA A 54 -1.03 1.80 17.96
N SER A 55 -1.96 2.60 17.41
CA SER A 55 -2.91 3.36 18.23
C SER A 55 -3.94 2.47 18.98
N ILE A 56 -4.24 1.28 18.47
CA ILE A 56 -5.11 0.29 19.15
C ILE A 56 -4.35 -0.39 20.30
N LEU A 57 -3.08 -0.73 20.09
CA LEU A 57 -2.20 -1.31 21.13
C LEU A 57 -1.94 -0.31 22.27
N GLU A 58 -1.63 0.95 21.96
CA GLU A 58 -1.41 2.00 22.97
C GLU A 58 -2.67 2.25 23.82
N LYS A 59 -3.86 2.29 23.21
CA LYS A 59 -5.13 2.41 23.93
C LYS A 59 -5.44 1.19 24.80
N LYS A 60 -5.00 0.00 24.42
CA LYS A 60 -5.19 -1.24 25.20
C LYS A 60 -4.33 -1.23 26.49
N HIS A 61 -3.11 -0.72 26.41
CA HIS A 61 -2.23 -0.56 27.58
C HIS A 61 -2.67 0.55 28.53
N ALA A 62 -3.27 1.63 28.02
CA ALA A 62 -3.80 2.71 28.87
C ALA A 62 -5.02 2.27 29.72
N LYS A 63 -5.88 1.39 29.19
CA LYS A 63 -7.06 0.89 29.91
C LYS A 63 -6.75 -0.15 30.99
N GLN A 64 -5.64 -0.88 30.89
CA GLN A 64 -5.22 -1.87 31.91
C GLN A 64 -4.54 -1.26 33.13
N LYS A 65 -4.15 0.03 33.10
CA LYS A 65 -3.53 0.73 34.24
C LYS A 65 -4.53 1.46 35.15
N ILE A 66 -5.82 1.43 34.82
CA ILE A 66 -6.90 2.13 35.57
C ILE A 66 -7.86 1.10 36.21
N GLN A 67 -7.37 -0.12 36.52
CA GLN A 67 -8.15 -1.14 37.20
C GLN A 67 -7.32 -1.81 38.28
#